data_AF-A0A7T7FB65-F1
#
_entry.id   AF-A0A7T7FB65-F1
#
_cell.length_a   1.000
_cell.length_b   1.000
_cell.length_c   1.000
_cell.angle_alpha   90.00
_cell.angle_beta   90.00
_cell.angle_gamma   90.00
#
_symmetry.space_group_name_H-M   'P 1'
#
loop_
_entity.id
_entity.type
_entity.pdbx_description
1 polymer ?
#
loop_
_entity_poly.entity_id
_entity_poly.type
_entity_poly.pdbx_seq_one_letter_code
_entity_poly.pdbx_strand_id
1 'polypeptide(L)' 'MEDTIFLLVRVRIKTSYPSIHDAIAEVQSHTTFTIGSSDKVQVTEAQLIPLKTKK' A
#
# COMPACT_ATOMS: atom_id res chain seq x y z
N MET A 1 -22.99 1.61 9.68
CA MET A 1 -22.42 2.73 8.90
C MET A 1 -21.20 2.17 8.20
N GLU A 2 -21.10 2.36 6.90
CA GLU A 2 -19.98 1.92 6.08
C GLU A 2 -19.29 3.16 5.55
N ASP A 3 -17.96 3.19 5.62
CA ASP A 3 -17.16 4.29 5.09
C ASP A 3 -15.79 3.74 4.63
N THR A 4 -15.16 4.45 3.71
CA THR A 4 -13.86 4.09 3.13
C THR A 4 -12.77 4.98 3.70
N ILE A 5 -11.79 4.37 4.34
CA ILE A 5 -10.60 5.07 4.83
C ILE A 5 -9.36 4.72 4.01
N PHE A 6 -8.45 5.69 3.88
CA PHE A 6 -7.16 5.50 3.23
C PHE A 6 -6.05 5.54 4.27
N LEU A 7 -5.29 4.45 4.37
CA LEU A 7 -4.10 4.39 5.23
C LEU A 7 -2.86 4.60 4.36
N LEU A 8 -2.11 5.67 4.67
CA LEU A 8 -0.86 6.01 3.97
C LEU A 8 0.32 5.53 4.78
N VAL A 9 1.14 4.65 4.20
CA VAL A 9 2.36 4.14 4.82
C VAL A 9 3.57 4.81 4.18
N ARG A 10 4.42 5.45 4.99
CA ARG A 10 5.70 5.99 4.51
C ARG A 10 6.75 4.89 4.47
N VAL A 11 7.31 4.66 3.30
CA VAL A 11 8.42 3.72 3.11
C VAL A 11 9.63 4.50 2.57
N ARG A 12 10.81 4.27 3.16
CA ARG A 12 12.09 4.75 2.62
C ARG A 12 12.82 3.57 2.01
N ILE A 13 13.15 3.66 0.73
CA ILE A 13 13.84 2.61 -0.01
C ILE A 13 15.20 3.12 -0.52
N LYS A 14 16.18 2.22 -0.55
CA LYS A 14 17.43 2.40 -1.28
C LYS A 14 17.45 1.37 -2.38
N THR A 15 17.70 1.79 -3.61
CA THR A 15 17.55 0.94 -4.80
C THR A 15 18.71 1.11 -5.75
N SER A 16 19.04 0.05 -6.49
CA SER A 16 19.97 0.06 -7.63
C SER A 16 19.26 0.19 -8.97
N TYR A 17 17.92 0.17 -9.00
CA TYR A 17 17.17 0.38 -10.23
C TYR A 17 17.45 1.78 -10.81
N PRO A 18 17.71 1.92 -12.12
CA PRO A 18 17.88 3.23 -12.76
C PRO A 18 16.59 4.07 -12.73
N SER A 19 15.44 3.39 -12.76
CA SER A 19 14.10 3.98 -12.70
C SER A 19 13.51 3.73 -11.32
N ILE A 20 13.06 4.80 -10.66
CA ILE A 20 12.36 4.68 -9.38
C ILE A 20 11.04 3.91 -9.52
N HIS A 21 10.43 3.92 -10.72
CA HIS A 21 9.16 3.24 -10.98
C HIS A 21 9.28 1.72 -10.87
N ASP A 22 10.41 1.17 -11.32
CA ASP A 22 10.66 -0.27 -11.26
C ASP A 22 10.85 -0.71 -9.79
N ALA A 23 11.57 0.11 -9.01
CA ALA A 23 11.71 -0.12 -7.58
C ALA A 23 10.37 -0.01 -6.82
N ILE A 24 9.52 0.95 -7.19
CA ILE A 24 8.18 1.08 -6.61
C ILE A 24 7.31 -0.13 -6.95
N ALA A 25 7.32 -0.59 -8.20
CA ALA A 25 6.56 -1.75 -8.64
C ALA A 25 7.00 -3.02 -7.91
N GLU A 26 8.30 -3.24 -7.75
CA GLU A 26 8.84 -4.38 -6.98
C GLU A 26 8.41 -4.34 -5.52
N VAL A 27 8.51 -3.17 -4.87
CA VAL A 27 8.08 -3.04 -3.47
C VAL A 27 6.58 -3.32 -3.34
N GLN A 28 5.76 -2.81 -4.26
CA GLN A 28 4.31 -3.04 -4.27
C GLN A 28 3.95 -4.51 -4.50
N SER A 29 4.63 -5.20 -5.42
CA SER A 29 4.35 -6.62 -5.70
C SER A 29 4.71 -7.54 -4.53
N HIS A 30 5.68 -7.15 -3.71
CA HIS A 30 6.11 -7.92 -2.53
C HIS A 30 5.49 -7.44 -1.22
N THR A 31 4.66 -6.39 -1.25
CA THR A 31 4.03 -5.88 -0.03
C THR A 31 2.87 -6.78 0.38
N THR A 32 2.96 -7.35 1.58
CA THR A 32 1.85 -7.97 2.29
C THR A 32 1.49 -7.08 3.48
N PHE A 33 0.21 -6.87 3.74
CA PHE A 33 -0.27 -6.08 4.87
C PHE A 33 -1.41 -6.80 5.60
N THR A 34 -1.62 -6.42 6.85
CA THR A 34 -2.70 -6.94 7.69
C THR A 34 -3.41 -5.76 8.34
N ILE A 35 -4.72 -5.65 8.16
CA ILE A 35 -5.55 -4.65 8.83
C ILE A 35 -6.42 -5.37 9.84
N GLY A 36 -6.35 -4.95 11.10
CA GLY A 36 -7.11 -5.55 12.20
C GLY A 36 -8.53 -5.00 12.28
N SER A 37 -9.46 -5.87 12.69
CA SER A 37 -10.79 -5.48 13.16
C SER A 37 -10.81 -5.40 14.68
N SER A 38 -11.81 -4.71 15.23
CA SER A 38 -12.10 -4.62 16.66
C SER A 38 -13.60 -4.68 16.90
N ASP A 39 -14.02 -4.78 18.16
CA ASP A 39 -15.45 -4.83 18.55
C ASP A 39 -16.27 -3.62 18.03
N LYS A 40 -15.60 -2.52 17.69
CA LYS A 40 -16.22 -1.28 17.20
C LYS A 40 -16.01 -1.01 15.71
N VAL A 41 -15.09 -1.73 15.06
CA VAL A 41 -14.69 -1.49 13.68
C VAL A 41 -14.43 -2.82 12.98
N GLN A 42 -15.27 -3.17 12.02
CA GLN A 42 -15.10 -4.34 11.18
C GLN A 42 -14.49 -3.93 9.84
N VAL A 43 -13.34 -4.51 9.49
CA VAL A 43 -12.76 -4.39 8.16
C VAL A 43 -13.46 -5.40 7.25
N THR A 44 -14.11 -4.91 6.20
CA THR A 44 -14.86 -5.72 5.23
C THR A 44 -14.05 -5.99 3.97
N GLU A 45 -13.18 -5.05 3.58
CA GLU A 45 -12.29 -5.16 2.43
C GLU A 45 -10.99 -4.40 2.71
N ALA A 46 -9.87 -4.91 2.21
CA ALA A 46 -8.61 -4.18 2.21
C ALA A 46 -7.82 -4.51 0.94
N GLN A 47 -7.36 -3.48 0.25
CA GLN A 47 -6.61 -3.62 -1.00
C GLN A 47 -5.42 -2.67 -1.05
N LEU A 48 -4.33 -3.11 -1.67
CA LEU A 48 -3.20 -2.24 -1.96
C LEU A 48 -3.54 -1.38 -3.18
N ILE A 49 -3.54 -0.06 -3.01
CA ILE A 49 -3.77 0.87 -4.12
C ILE A 49 -2.41 1.12 -4.81
N PRO A 50 -2.24 0.74 -6.09
CA PRO A 50 -0.97 0.91 -6.78
C PRO A 50 -0.69 2.39 -7.03
N LEU A 51 0.50 2.82 -6.64
CA LEU A 51 1.02 4.15 -6.92
C LEU A 51 1.38 4.27 -8.40
N LYS A 52 0.50 4.92 -9.18
CA LYS A 52 0.75 5.27 -10.58
C LYS A 52 1.55 6.57 -10.66
N THR A 53 2.87 6.45 -10.59
CA THR A 53 3.78 7.56 -10.87
C THR A 53 3.88 7.80 -12.38
N LYS A 54 3.83 9.06 -12.84
CA LYS A 54 4.04 9.41 -14.25
C LYS A 54 5.46 9.03 -14.67
N LYS A 55 5.61 8.42 -15.85
CA LYS A 55 6.90 8.20 -16.53
C LYS A 55 7.51 9.53 -16.98
#